data_AF-A0A2P2GHK0-F1
#
_entry.id   AF-A0A2P2GHK0-F1
#
_cell.length_a   1.000
_cell.length_b   1.000
_cell.length_c   1.000
_cell.angle_alpha   90.00
_cell.angle_beta   90.00
_cell.angle_gamma   90.00
#
_symmetry.space_group_name_H-M   'P 1'
#
loop_
_entity.id
_entity.type
_entity.pdbx_description
1 polymer ?
#
loop_
_entity_poly.entity_id
_entity_poly.type
_entity_poly.pdbx_seq_one_letter_code
_entity_poly.pdbx_strand_id
1 'polypeptide(L)'
;MTAADQPDTPRTDAHSPASFLAAAAALAAIDDALREAQHEAPDASRPGPQQALASLVLLRQVREQLTGWETGLIETAREAGVSWADLAAPLGVASRQAAERRYLRGRPGAVGTTGEQRVTATRQARAAERATLTWARAHAADLRSLAGQITALGDLAPDARSAQAALRVALGAADASDLIAPLAGMRPHLGAHADLVADMDELGDRLAGADGED
;
A
#
# COMPACT_ATOMS: atom_id res chain seq x y z
N MET A 1 27.98 1.44 -32.74
CA MET A 1 28.13 0.13 -32.07
C MET A 1 28.86 0.41 -30.77
N THR A 2 28.30 0.23 -29.57
CA THR A 2 27.37 -0.81 -29.11
C THR A 2 26.50 -0.27 -27.97
N ALA A 3 25.36 -0.94 -27.79
CA ALA A 3 24.18 -0.60 -27.02
C ALA A 3 24.41 -0.21 -25.55
N ALA A 4 23.60 0.75 -25.10
CA ALA A 4 23.36 1.02 -23.70
C ALA A 4 22.55 -0.14 -23.10
N ASP A 5 23.13 -0.74 -22.06
CA ASP A 5 22.47 -1.65 -21.14
C ASP A 5 21.41 -0.85 -20.37
N GLN A 6 20.13 -1.17 -20.60
CA GLN A 6 19.00 -0.54 -19.92
C GLN A 6 18.47 -1.58 -18.93
N PRO A 7 18.42 -1.28 -17.61
CA PRO A 7 17.97 -2.25 -16.63
C PRO A 7 16.46 -2.48 -16.80
N ASP A 8 16.10 -3.77 -16.95
CA ASP A 8 14.72 -4.25 -16.96
C ASP A 8 14.00 -3.81 -15.68
N THR A 9 12.98 -2.97 -15.83
CA THR A 9 12.06 -2.64 -14.74
C THR A 9 11.07 -3.80 -14.54
N PRO A 10 10.86 -4.32 -13.31
CA PRO A 10 9.85 -5.34 -13.05
C PRO A 10 8.47 -4.65 -13.03
N ARG A 11 7.80 -4.61 -14.18
CA ARG A 11 6.40 -4.15 -14.27
C ARG A 11 5.59 -5.02 -15.24
N THR A 12 5.53 -6.33 -14.95
CA THR A 12 4.60 -7.22 -15.68
C THR A 12 3.96 -8.29 -14.79
N ASP A 13 4.52 -8.63 -13.62
CA ASP A 13 4.05 -9.81 -12.86
C ASP A 13 2.64 -9.71 -12.26
N ALA A 14 2.05 -8.52 -12.18
CA ALA A 14 0.68 -8.34 -11.70
C ALA A 14 -0.39 -8.99 -12.61
N HIS A 15 -0.07 -9.25 -13.88
CA HIS A 15 -1.02 -9.72 -14.90
C HIS A 15 -0.82 -11.20 -15.30
N SER A 16 -0.02 -11.96 -14.54
CA SER A 16 0.16 -13.38 -14.82
C SER A 16 -1.16 -14.17 -14.73
N PRO A 17 -1.40 -15.20 -15.56
CA PRO A 17 -2.59 -16.06 -15.49
C PRO A 17 -2.82 -16.69 -14.10
N ALA A 18 -1.75 -16.96 -13.35
CA ALA A 18 -1.82 -17.43 -11.97
C ALA A 18 -2.39 -16.36 -11.00
N SER A 19 -2.06 -15.08 -11.22
CA SER A 19 -2.62 -13.93 -10.48
C SER A 19 -4.11 -13.75 -10.80
N PHE A 20 -4.50 -13.91 -12.06
CA PHE A 20 -5.91 -13.89 -12.49
C PHE A 20 -6.73 -15.01 -11.82
N LEU A 21 -6.24 -16.26 -11.84
CA LEU A 21 -6.94 -17.38 -11.22
C LEU A 21 -7.07 -17.22 -9.70
N ALA A 22 -6.05 -16.67 -9.04
CA ALA A 22 -6.11 -16.33 -7.62
C ALA A 22 -7.14 -15.23 -7.33
N ALA A 23 -7.19 -14.17 -8.14
CA ALA A 23 -8.19 -13.10 -8.02
C ALA A 23 -9.61 -13.63 -8.26
N ALA A 24 -9.81 -14.49 -9.26
CA ALA A 24 -11.10 -15.13 -9.54
C ALA A 24 -11.56 -16.03 -8.38
N ALA A 25 -10.66 -16.81 -7.78
CA ALA A 25 -10.96 -17.63 -6.61
C ALA A 25 -11.30 -16.78 -5.37
N ALA A 26 -10.58 -15.68 -5.15
CA ALA A 26 -10.86 -14.75 -4.06
C ALA A 26 -12.22 -14.05 -4.23
N LEU A 27 -12.57 -13.65 -5.45
CA LEU A 27 -13.90 -13.09 -5.76
C LEU A 27 -15.03 -14.07 -5.50
N ALA A 28 -14.85 -15.35 -5.84
CA ALA A 28 -15.83 -16.39 -5.54
C ALA A 28 -16.02 -16.58 -4.02
N ALA A 29 -14.92 -16.62 -3.25
CA ALA A 29 -14.98 -16.73 -1.80
C ALA A 29 -15.64 -15.51 -1.13
N ILE A 30 -15.42 -14.29 -1.66
CA ILE A 30 -16.10 -13.08 -1.19
C ILE A 30 -17.60 -13.16 -1.49
N ASP A 31 -18.00 -13.60 -2.68
CA ASP A 31 -19.41 -13.76 -3.04
C ASP A 31 -20.12 -14.78 -2.15
N ASP A 32 -19.49 -15.92 -1.86
CA ASP A 32 -20.02 -16.93 -0.94
C ASP A 32 -20.17 -16.38 0.48
N ALA A 33 -19.16 -15.66 0.99
CA ALA A 33 -19.24 -15.02 2.31
C ALA A 33 -20.33 -13.94 2.38
N LEU A 34 -20.53 -13.16 1.31
CA LEU A 34 -21.60 -12.16 1.22
C LEU A 34 -22.98 -12.80 1.17
N ARG A 35 -23.12 -13.96 0.53
CA ARG A 35 -24.38 -14.72 0.54
C ARG A 35 -24.67 -15.26 1.93
N GLU A 36 -23.69 -15.86 2.61
CA GLU A 36 -23.84 -16.36 3.98
C GLU A 36 -24.29 -15.23 4.92
N ALA A 37 -23.61 -14.07 4.87
CA ALA A 37 -23.95 -12.90 5.69
C ALA A 37 -25.37 -12.33 5.41
N GLN A 38 -25.92 -12.55 4.21
CA GLN A 38 -27.31 -12.16 3.88
C GLN A 38 -28.35 -13.15 4.43
N HIS A 39 -27.97 -14.41 4.65
CA HIS A 39 -28.86 -15.44 5.19
C HIS A 39 -28.75 -15.55 6.72
N GLU A 40 -27.70 -15.00 7.31
CA GLU A 40 -27.53 -14.92 8.76
C GLU A 40 -28.61 -14.00 9.37
N ALA A 41 -29.35 -14.52 10.35
CA ALA A 41 -30.33 -13.73 11.07
C ALA A 41 -29.60 -12.62 11.85
N PRO A 42 -30.12 -11.38 11.89
CA PRO A 42 -29.46 -10.29 12.58
C PRO A 42 -29.24 -10.67 14.05
N ASP A 43 -27.98 -10.84 14.43
CA ASP A 43 -27.61 -11.11 15.81
C ASP A 43 -28.00 -9.89 16.67
N ALA A 44 -28.58 -10.14 17.84
CA ALA A 44 -29.19 -9.10 18.67
C ALA A 44 -28.15 -8.18 19.34
N SER A 45 -26.87 -8.51 19.22
CA SER A 45 -25.76 -7.76 19.82
C SER A 45 -25.32 -6.61 18.92
N ARG A 46 -25.58 -5.38 19.37
CA ARG A 46 -25.16 -4.17 18.64
C ARG A 46 -23.62 -4.07 18.67
N PRO A 47 -22.94 -3.93 17.52
CA PRO A 47 -21.49 -3.78 17.48
C PRO A 47 -21.04 -2.52 18.22
N GLY A 48 -19.92 -2.63 18.94
CA GLY A 48 -19.29 -1.48 19.60
C GLY A 48 -18.68 -0.49 18.59
N PRO A 49 -18.44 0.78 18.98
CA PRO A 49 -17.91 1.81 18.08
C PRO A 49 -16.59 1.43 17.38
N GLN A 50 -15.67 0.76 18.09
CA GLN A 50 -14.38 0.32 17.57
C GLN A 50 -14.55 -0.78 16.50
N GLN A 51 -15.50 -1.69 16.71
CA GLN A 51 -15.81 -2.74 15.75
C GLN A 51 -16.40 -2.16 14.46
N ALA A 52 -17.28 -1.15 14.58
CA ALA A 52 -17.82 -0.46 13.43
C ALA A 52 -16.74 0.29 12.62
N LEU A 53 -15.80 0.96 13.29
CA LEU A 53 -14.68 1.63 12.62
C LEU A 53 -13.74 0.62 11.94
N ALA A 54 -13.41 -0.48 12.61
CA ALA A 54 -12.60 -1.55 12.02
C ALA A 54 -13.27 -2.15 10.77
N SER A 55 -14.59 -2.35 10.79
CA SER A 55 -15.35 -2.80 9.62
C SER A 55 -15.30 -1.80 8.45
N LEU A 56 -15.29 -0.50 8.73
CA LEU A 56 -15.16 0.53 7.68
C LEU A 56 -13.76 0.56 7.06
N VAL A 57 -12.71 0.38 7.87
CA VAL A 57 -11.33 0.26 7.37
C VAL A 57 -11.19 -0.98 6.49
N LEU A 58 -11.70 -2.12 6.95
CA LEU A 58 -11.70 -3.36 6.17
C LEU A 58 -12.46 -3.20 4.85
N LEU A 59 -13.63 -2.56 4.88
CA LEU A 59 -14.41 -2.27 3.67
C LEU A 59 -13.64 -1.41 2.67
N ARG A 60 -12.92 -0.39 3.14
CA ARG A 60 -12.07 0.44 2.29
C ARG A 60 -10.95 -0.40 1.64
N GLN A 61 -10.22 -1.18 2.43
CA GLN A 61 -9.14 -2.04 1.94
C GLN A 61 -9.64 -3.03 0.89
N VAL A 62 -10.76 -3.70 1.14
CA VAL A 62 -11.39 -4.62 0.18
C VAL A 62 -11.75 -3.88 -1.11
N ARG A 63 -12.34 -2.68 -1.04
CA ARG A 63 -12.65 -1.89 -2.25
C ARG A 63 -11.40 -1.50 -3.04
N GLU A 64 -10.31 -1.16 -2.37
CA GLU A 64 -9.02 -0.86 -3.02
C GLU A 64 -8.46 -2.09 -3.74
N GLN A 65 -8.49 -3.27 -3.10
CA GLN A 65 -8.07 -4.53 -3.73
C GLN A 65 -8.94 -4.91 -4.94
N LEU A 66 -10.27 -4.80 -4.80
CA LEU A 66 -11.22 -5.07 -5.88
C LEU A 66 -11.02 -4.12 -7.08
N THR A 67 -10.74 -2.83 -6.80
CA THR A 67 -10.42 -1.84 -7.85
C THR A 67 -9.11 -2.19 -8.56
N GLY A 68 -8.11 -2.69 -7.83
CA GLY A 68 -6.85 -3.17 -8.40
C GLY A 68 -7.02 -4.38 -9.32
N TRP A 69 -7.92 -5.31 -8.96
CA TRP A 69 -8.21 -6.49 -9.80
C TRP A 69 -9.04 -6.17 -11.04
N GLU A 70 -9.92 -5.16 -10.98
CA GLU A 70 -10.80 -4.80 -12.11
C GLU A 70 -10.02 -4.53 -13.40
N THR A 71 -8.93 -3.76 -13.35
CA THR A 71 -8.10 -3.47 -14.53
C THR A 71 -7.44 -4.74 -15.08
N GLY A 72 -6.87 -5.59 -14.21
CA GLY A 72 -6.22 -6.83 -14.62
C GLY A 72 -7.20 -7.84 -15.23
N LEU A 73 -8.39 -7.97 -14.66
CA LEU A 73 -9.47 -8.82 -15.20
C LEU A 73 -9.94 -8.35 -16.58
N ILE A 74 -10.08 -7.03 -16.77
CA ILE A 74 -10.40 -6.44 -18.07
C ILE A 74 -9.29 -6.73 -19.09
N GLU A 75 -8.03 -6.55 -18.72
CA GLU A 75 -6.88 -6.82 -19.62
C GLU A 75 -6.82 -8.30 -20.01
N THR A 76 -6.95 -9.23 -19.06
CA THR A 76 -7.02 -10.68 -19.37
C THR A 76 -8.19 -11.02 -20.29
N ALA A 77 -9.37 -10.43 -20.08
CA ALA A 77 -10.52 -10.63 -20.97
C ALA A 77 -10.26 -10.06 -22.38
N ARG A 78 -9.59 -8.90 -22.47
CA ARG A 78 -9.20 -8.29 -23.75
C ARG A 78 -8.16 -9.10 -24.50
N GLU A 79 -7.20 -9.71 -23.80
CA GLU A 79 -6.21 -10.64 -24.36
C GLU A 79 -6.87 -11.93 -24.87
N ALA A 80 -7.91 -12.40 -24.19
CA ALA A 80 -8.75 -13.52 -24.64
C ALA A 80 -9.68 -13.15 -25.83
N GLY A 81 -9.65 -11.90 -26.31
CA GLY A 81 -10.38 -11.45 -27.49
C GLY A 81 -11.78 -10.88 -27.21
N VAL A 82 -12.18 -10.72 -25.94
CA VAL A 82 -13.49 -10.15 -25.58
C VAL A 82 -13.56 -8.70 -26.03
N SER A 83 -14.63 -8.30 -26.74
CA SER A 83 -14.78 -6.92 -27.21
C SER A 83 -15.23 -6.00 -26.07
N TRP A 84 -14.99 -4.69 -26.22
CA TRP A 84 -15.51 -3.68 -25.27
C TRP A 84 -17.05 -3.66 -25.19
N ALA A 85 -17.74 -4.10 -26.23
CA ALA A 85 -19.20 -4.21 -26.21
C ALA A 85 -19.64 -5.38 -25.32
N ASP A 86 -18.92 -6.51 -25.39
CA ASP A 86 -19.19 -7.70 -24.58
C ASP A 86 -18.82 -7.47 -23.10
N LEU A 87 -17.82 -6.62 -22.83
CA LEU A 87 -17.45 -6.20 -21.48
C LEU A 87 -18.45 -5.25 -20.81
N ALA A 88 -19.33 -4.59 -21.58
CA ALA A 88 -20.23 -3.59 -21.02
C ALA A 88 -21.20 -4.18 -19.99
N ALA A 89 -21.82 -5.33 -20.31
CA ALA A 89 -22.77 -5.99 -19.41
C ALA A 89 -22.10 -6.51 -18.13
N PRO A 90 -20.96 -7.25 -18.16
CA PRO A 90 -20.25 -7.67 -16.96
C PRO A 90 -19.75 -6.53 -16.07
N LEU A 91 -19.37 -5.38 -16.65
CA LEU A 91 -18.93 -4.20 -15.90
C LEU A 91 -20.10 -3.34 -15.36
N GLY A 92 -21.35 -3.75 -15.62
CA GLY A 92 -22.56 -3.04 -15.18
C GLY A 92 -22.75 -1.68 -15.86
N VAL A 93 -22.24 -1.49 -17.07
CA VAL A 93 -22.31 -0.22 -17.80
C VAL A 93 -23.15 -0.36 -19.07
N ALA A 94 -23.85 0.73 -19.43
CA ALA A 94 -24.84 0.70 -20.50
C ALA A 94 -24.24 0.63 -21.92
N SER A 95 -22.93 0.87 -22.10
CA SER A 95 -22.34 0.94 -23.44
C SER A 95 -20.86 0.60 -23.49
N ARG A 96 -20.40 0.25 -24.69
CA ARG A 96 -18.99 0.05 -25.04
C ARG A 96 -18.11 1.22 -24.58
N GLN A 97 -18.52 2.45 -24.87
CA GLN A 97 -17.75 3.64 -24.50
C GLN A 97 -17.68 3.84 -22.99
N ALA A 98 -18.73 3.46 -22.26
CA ALA A 98 -18.73 3.51 -20.80
C ALA A 98 -17.76 2.48 -20.21
N ALA A 99 -17.68 1.28 -20.78
CA ALA A 99 -16.72 0.24 -20.41
C ALA A 99 -15.28 0.71 -20.63
N GLU A 100 -15.00 1.24 -21.82
CA GLU A 100 -13.68 1.77 -22.18
C GLU A 100 -13.27 2.94 -21.27
N ARG A 101 -14.17 3.89 -20.99
CA ARG A 101 -13.90 5.00 -20.06
C ARG A 101 -13.64 4.53 -18.63
N ARG A 102 -14.31 3.46 -18.18
CA ARG A 102 -14.11 2.89 -16.84
C ARG A 102 -12.72 2.27 -16.72
N TYR A 103 -12.34 1.46 -17.71
CA TYR A 103 -10.99 0.91 -17.82
C TYR A 103 -9.90 2.01 -17.85
N LEU A 104 -10.09 3.04 -18.68
CA LEU A 104 -9.12 4.14 -18.79
C LEU A 104 -8.97 4.96 -17.50
N ARG A 105 -9.97 4.98 -16.61
CA ARG A 105 -9.85 5.61 -15.28
C ARG A 105 -9.09 4.74 -14.28
N GLY A 106 -9.19 3.42 -14.39
CA GLY A 106 -8.58 2.46 -13.47
C GLY A 106 -7.14 2.09 -13.81
N ARG A 107 -6.62 2.49 -14.96
CA ARG A 107 -5.26 2.12 -15.40
C ARG A 107 -4.19 2.86 -14.59
N PRO A 108 -3.31 2.16 -13.85
CA PRO A 108 -2.16 2.78 -13.21
C PRO A 108 -1.12 3.14 -14.28
N GLY A 109 -1.25 4.35 -14.84
CA GLY A 109 -0.23 5.00 -15.65
C GLY A 109 0.20 4.26 -16.92
N ALA A 110 -0.53 4.47 -18.03
CA ALA A 110 0.07 4.42 -19.36
C ALA A 110 0.23 5.83 -19.91
N VAL A 111 1.39 6.07 -20.48
CA VAL A 111 1.92 7.35 -20.96
C VAL A 111 0.89 8.13 -21.78
N GLY A 112 0.46 9.27 -21.24
CA GLY A 112 -0.04 10.41 -22.01
C GLY A 112 -1.56 10.68 -22.01
N THR A 113 -2.18 11.05 -20.88
CA THR A 113 -3.47 11.78 -20.91
C THR A 113 -3.65 12.75 -19.72
N THR A 114 -3.80 14.04 -20.07
CA THR A 114 -4.12 15.24 -19.26
C THR A 114 -3.06 15.78 -18.27
N GLY A 115 -2.64 17.03 -18.50
CA GLY A 115 -1.68 17.75 -17.65
C GLY A 115 -2.17 17.94 -16.21
N GLU A 116 -3.48 17.94 -16.00
CA GLU A 116 -4.11 18.12 -14.69
C GLU A 116 -3.87 16.93 -13.76
N GLN A 117 -3.88 15.70 -14.28
CA GLN A 117 -3.59 14.49 -13.50
C GLN A 117 -2.12 14.38 -13.11
N ARG A 118 -1.18 14.82 -13.97
CA ARG A 118 0.25 14.94 -13.60
C ARG A 118 0.46 15.94 -12.48
N VAL A 119 -0.24 17.06 -12.55
CA VAL A 119 -0.20 18.09 -11.52
C VAL A 119 -0.78 17.54 -10.22
N THR A 120 -1.90 16.80 -10.26
CA THR A 120 -2.50 16.18 -9.06
C THR A 120 -1.60 15.11 -8.46
N ALA A 121 -1.05 14.19 -9.25
CA ALA A 121 -0.13 13.16 -8.74
C ALA A 121 1.14 13.78 -8.15
N THR A 122 1.69 14.81 -8.79
CA THR A 122 2.85 15.55 -8.25
C THR A 122 2.48 16.31 -6.97
N ARG A 123 1.26 16.89 -6.91
CA ARG A 123 0.75 17.57 -5.71
C ARG A 123 0.53 16.59 -4.56
N GLN A 124 -0.03 15.40 -4.84
CA GLN A 124 -0.23 14.34 -3.87
C GLN A 124 1.11 13.77 -3.37
N ALA A 125 2.07 13.49 -4.27
CA ALA A 125 3.41 13.05 -3.88
C ALA A 125 4.09 14.09 -2.97
N ARG A 126 4.02 15.38 -3.32
CA ARG A 126 4.54 16.46 -2.47
C ARG A 126 3.73 16.67 -1.20
N ALA A 127 2.44 16.36 -1.19
CA ALA A 127 1.61 16.43 0.01
C ALA A 127 1.98 15.32 0.97
N ALA A 128 2.12 14.08 0.48
CA ALA A 128 2.61 12.94 1.25
C ALA A 128 4.01 13.20 1.81
N GLU A 129 4.94 13.72 1.00
CA GLU A 129 6.28 14.10 1.46
C GLU A 129 6.23 15.16 2.58
N ARG A 130 5.36 16.18 2.45
CA ARG A 130 5.15 17.17 3.51
C ARG A 130 4.49 16.58 4.76
N ALA A 131 3.58 15.64 4.60
CA ALA A 131 2.93 14.95 5.72
C ALA A 131 3.95 14.11 6.49
N THR A 132 4.78 13.32 5.80
CA THR A 132 5.90 12.58 6.42
C THR A 132 6.85 13.51 7.17
N LEU A 133 7.27 14.63 6.55
CA LEU A 133 8.14 15.62 7.20
C LEU A 133 7.49 16.24 8.44
N THR A 134 6.20 16.59 8.36
CA THR A 134 5.47 17.22 9.47
C THR A 134 5.29 16.24 10.63
N TRP A 135 4.88 15.01 10.32
CA TRP A 135 4.76 13.93 11.29
C TRP A 135 6.11 13.63 11.96
N ALA A 136 7.19 13.51 11.18
CA ALA A 136 8.51 13.20 11.71
C ALA A 136 9.00 14.29 12.66
N ARG A 137 8.73 15.56 12.36
CA ARG A 137 9.03 16.68 13.25
C ARG A 137 8.20 16.65 14.52
N ALA A 138 6.92 16.30 14.44
CA ALA A 138 6.05 16.14 15.62
C ALA A 138 6.51 14.97 16.52
N HIS A 139 7.05 13.90 15.94
CA HIS A 139 7.50 12.69 16.63
C HIS A 139 9.03 12.61 16.77
N ALA A 140 9.72 13.75 16.66
CA ALA A 140 11.16 13.82 16.56
C ALA A 140 11.90 13.33 17.82
N ALA A 141 11.27 13.50 18.99
CA ALA A 141 11.81 13.01 20.25
C ALA A 141 11.77 11.48 20.33
N ASP A 142 10.62 10.89 19.98
CA ASP A 142 10.41 9.44 19.98
C ASP A 142 11.38 8.76 18.99
N LEU A 143 11.46 9.28 17.75
CA LEU A 143 12.38 8.77 16.72
C LEU A 143 13.85 8.78 17.18
N ARG A 144 14.29 9.86 17.85
CA ARG A 144 15.66 9.97 18.35
C ARG A 144 15.92 9.11 19.58
N SER A 145 14.94 8.98 20.47
CA SER A 145 15.03 8.11 21.64
C SER A 145 15.22 6.65 21.20
N LEU A 146 14.37 6.18 20.28
CA LEU A 146 14.40 4.82 19.76
C LEU A 146 15.71 4.55 19.00
N ALA A 147 16.15 5.49 18.16
CA ALA A 147 17.44 5.39 17.48
C ALA A 147 18.63 5.36 18.48
N GLY A 148 18.56 6.14 19.56
CA GLY A 148 19.55 6.14 20.62
C GLY A 148 19.62 4.79 21.35
N GLN A 149 18.47 4.20 21.68
CA GLN A 149 18.39 2.88 22.31
C GLN A 149 18.99 1.79 21.42
N ILE A 150 18.61 1.73 20.14
CA ILE A 150 19.13 0.74 19.20
C ILE A 150 20.64 0.90 18.97
N THR A 151 21.15 2.13 18.92
CA THR A 151 22.60 2.36 18.71
C THR A 151 23.44 2.11 19.96
N ALA A 152 22.82 2.01 21.14
CA ALA A 152 23.46 1.62 22.40
C ALA A 152 23.52 0.10 22.60
N LEU A 153 22.78 -0.68 21.78
CA LEU A 153 22.88 -2.15 21.81
C LEU A 153 24.28 -2.62 21.40
N GLY A 154 24.92 -3.36 22.31
CA GLY A 154 26.27 -3.92 22.11
C GLY A 154 26.27 -5.39 21.70
N ASP A 155 25.12 -6.03 21.69
CA ASP A 155 24.92 -7.48 21.50
C ASP A 155 24.34 -7.84 20.12
N LEU A 156 24.35 -6.89 19.18
CA LEU A 156 23.84 -7.13 17.83
C LEU A 156 24.75 -8.06 17.01
N ALA A 157 24.12 -8.79 16.08
CA ALA A 157 24.83 -9.66 15.17
C ALA A 157 25.80 -8.88 14.24
N PRO A 158 26.91 -9.51 13.79
CA PRO A 158 27.91 -8.88 12.93
C PRO A 158 27.40 -8.24 11.64
N ASP A 159 26.31 -8.77 11.08
CA ASP A 159 25.64 -8.30 9.87
C ASP A 159 24.85 -7.00 10.11
N ALA A 160 24.38 -6.75 11.34
CA ALA A 160 23.67 -5.55 11.75
C ALA A 160 24.55 -4.30 11.81
N ARG A 161 25.89 -4.45 11.82
CA ARG A 161 26.83 -3.33 11.99
C ARG A 161 26.69 -2.24 10.93
N SER A 162 26.39 -2.62 9.68
CA SER A 162 26.21 -1.66 8.59
C SER A 162 24.94 -0.83 8.78
N ALA A 163 23.83 -1.49 9.14
CA ALA A 163 22.56 -0.82 9.45
C ALA A 163 22.68 0.06 10.71
N GLN A 164 23.37 -0.42 11.75
CA GLN A 164 23.61 0.35 12.98
C GLN A 164 24.49 1.58 12.73
N ALA A 165 25.49 1.47 11.83
CA ALA A 165 26.29 2.62 11.41
C ALA A 165 25.46 3.65 10.63
N ALA A 166 24.59 3.22 9.72
CA ALA A 166 23.68 4.11 9.01
C ALA A 166 22.71 4.84 9.96
N LEU A 167 22.16 4.13 10.95
CA LEU A 167 21.33 4.73 11.99
C LEU A 167 22.11 5.75 12.85
N ARG A 168 23.37 5.44 13.19
CA ARG A 168 24.24 6.37 13.93
C ARG A 168 24.56 7.65 13.13
N VAL A 169 24.72 7.54 11.82
CA VAL A 169 24.87 8.72 10.94
C VAL A 169 23.59 9.54 10.92
N ALA A 170 22.43 8.89 10.78
CA ALA A 170 21.13 9.56 10.73
C ALA A 170 20.73 10.25 12.05
N LEU A 171 21.22 9.76 13.21
CA LEU A 171 21.07 10.46 14.50
C LEU A 171 21.66 11.88 14.50
N GLY A 172 22.69 12.12 13.68
CA GLY A 172 23.29 13.44 13.49
C GLY A 172 22.59 14.30 12.45
N ALA A 173 21.55 13.79 11.78
CA ALA A 173 20.85 14.53 10.73
C ALA A 173 20.00 15.67 11.31
N ALA A 174 19.84 16.72 10.50
CA ALA A 174 19.11 17.91 10.89
C ALA A 174 17.60 17.65 11.03
N ASP A 175 17.03 16.86 10.12
CA ASP A 175 15.60 16.50 10.15
C ASP A 175 15.39 15.10 10.74
N ALA A 176 14.31 14.94 11.50
CA ALA A 176 13.94 13.65 12.09
C ALA A 176 13.39 12.68 11.04
N SER A 177 12.92 13.16 9.88
CA SER A 177 12.49 12.29 8.77
C SER A 177 13.60 11.35 8.29
N ASP A 178 14.85 11.80 8.42
CA ASP A 178 16.02 11.04 7.97
C ASP A 178 16.28 9.80 8.85
N LEU A 179 15.62 9.69 10.00
CA LEU A 179 15.68 8.53 10.89
C LEU A 179 14.72 7.40 10.48
N ILE A 180 13.67 7.69 9.70
CA ILE A 180 12.61 6.73 9.38
C ILE A 180 13.17 5.52 8.64
N ALA A 181 13.90 5.73 7.55
CA ALA A 181 14.45 4.64 6.74
C ALA A 181 15.55 3.84 7.48
N PRO A 182 16.52 4.46 8.18
CA PRO A 182 17.50 3.74 8.98
C PRO A 182 16.91 2.94 10.14
N LEU A 183 15.86 3.45 10.81
CA LEU A 183 15.13 2.70 11.83
C LEU A 183 14.46 1.46 11.22
N ALA A 184 13.72 1.61 10.12
CA ALA A 184 13.11 0.48 9.43
C ALA A 184 14.15 -0.58 8.99
N GLY A 185 15.34 -0.13 8.57
CA GLY A 185 16.46 -1.00 8.21
C GLY A 185 17.07 -1.79 9.37
N MET A 186 16.85 -1.37 10.63
CA MET A 186 17.31 -2.12 11.81
C MET A 186 16.39 -3.28 12.20
N ARG A 187 15.12 -3.23 11.79
CA ARG A 187 14.08 -4.21 12.18
C ARG A 187 14.51 -5.69 12.02
N PRO A 188 15.12 -6.12 10.89
CA PRO A 188 15.52 -7.52 10.71
C PRO A 188 16.59 -8.00 11.69
N HIS A 189 17.30 -7.07 12.34
CA HIS A 189 18.42 -7.36 13.24
C HIS A 189 18.06 -7.31 14.72
N LEU A 190 16.81 -6.97 15.06
CA LEU A 190 16.32 -6.83 16.43
C LEU A 190 15.59 -8.07 16.96
N GLY A 191 15.89 -9.27 16.43
CA GLY A 191 15.17 -10.50 16.77
C GLY A 191 15.16 -10.87 18.27
N ALA A 192 16.15 -10.42 19.04
CA ALA A 192 16.23 -10.60 20.50
C ALA A 192 15.57 -9.47 21.32
N HIS A 193 15.19 -8.37 20.66
CA HIS A 193 14.70 -7.12 21.25
C HIS A 193 13.27 -6.83 20.75
N ALA A 194 12.34 -7.72 21.09
CA ALA A 194 10.96 -7.68 20.59
C ALA A 194 10.16 -6.46 21.09
N ASP A 195 10.53 -5.92 22.25
CA ASP A 195 10.02 -4.67 22.80
C ASP A 195 10.34 -3.48 21.90
N LEU A 196 11.59 -3.36 21.43
CA LEU A 196 11.99 -2.30 20.50
C LEU A 196 11.28 -2.40 19.14
N VAL A 197 11.02 -3.62 18.68
CA VAL A 197 10.25 -3.83 17.44
C VAL A 197 8.79 -3.39 17.63
N ALA A 198 8.18 -3.69 18.78
CA ALA A 198 6.83 -3.26 19.10
C ALA A 198 6.72 -1.73 19.21
N ASP A 199 7.69 -1.07 19.84
CA ASP A 199 7.74 0.40 19.94
C ASP A 199 7.90 1.05 18.54
N MET A 200 8.66 0.42 17.64
CA MET A 200 8.76 0.84 16.25
C MET A 200 7.45 0.66 15.48
N ASP A 201 6.71 -0.42 15.75
CA ASP A 201 5.40 -0.68 15.14
C ASP A 201 4.35 0.31 15.60
N GLU A 202 4.26 0.58 16.90
CA GLU A 202 3.34 1.59 17.45
C GLU A 202 3.63 2.99 16.89
N LEU A 203 4.90 3.32 16.68
CA LEU A 203 5.29 4.57 16.04
C LEU A 203 4.94 4.58 14.54
N GLY A 204 5.08 3.44 13.85
CA GLY A 204 4.68 3.29 12.45
C GLY A 204 3.16 3.37 12.23
N ASP A 205 2.37 2.79 13.12
CA ASP A 205 0.90 2.85 13.08
C ASP A 205 0.39 4.29 13.29
N ARG A 206 1.09 5.08 14.13
CA ARG A 206 0.83 6.52 14.29
C ARG A 206 1.13 7.33 13.03
N LEU A 207 2.08 6.90 12.19
CA LEU A 207 2.32 7.51 10.87
C LEU A 207 1.20 7.17 9.88
N ALA A 208 0.78 5.90 9.83
CA ALA A 208 -0.29 5.44 8.95
C ALA A 208 -1.66 6.05 9.30
N GLY A 209 -1.91 6.37 10.57
CA GLY A 209 -3.12 7.06 11.01
C GLY A 209 -3.17 8.54 10.60
N ALA A 210 -2.02 9.23 10.51
CA ALA A 210 -1.94 10.65 10.17
C ALA A 210 -2.21 10.94 8.68
N ASP A 211 -1.95 9.98 7.79
CA ASP A 211 -2.26 10.08 6.35
C ASP A 211 -3.78 9.98 6.03
N GLY A 212 -4.62 9.75 7.04
CA GLY A 212 -6.07 9.58 6.91
C GLY A 212 -6.93 10.78 7.31
N GLU A 213 -6.34 11.89 7.78
CA GLU A 213 -7.07 12.98 8.46
C GLU A 213 -7.07 14.35 7.73
N ASP A 214 -6.86 14.38 6.40
CA ASP A 214 -6.99 15.60 5.57
C ASP A 214 -8.10 15.50 4.50
#